data_AF-A0A1F9QFF7-F1
#
_entry.id   AF-A0A1F9QFF7-F1
#
_cell.length_a   1.000
_cell.length_b   1.000
_cell.length_c   1.000
_cell.angle_alpha   90.00
_cell.angle_beta   90.00
_cell.angle_gamma   90.00
#
_symmetry.space_group_name_H-M   'P 1'
#
loop_
_entity.id
_entity.type
_entity.pdbx_description
1 polymer ?
#
loop_
_entity_poly.entity_id
_entity_poly.type
_entity_poly.pdbx_seq_one_letter_code
_entity_poly.pdbx_strand_id
1 'polypeptide(L)'
;MDEETDMVTKNILSVPIQTQDRIIGVVAVVNKLHGEFDTTDMELLSMVTSTIALPIENTRINEELRKSFKELKTLNRAKDKVINHLAHELKTPVSVLSASMTLISKKLNAMGMNSNPVENILNRGQRNLQRILEIQYEVEDLLRKKEFKAYHILSRLLDACRDELTSLIELETENKDIVENIHTRLKKQAPSIFPLKFSISSPEA
;
A
#
# COMPACT_ATOMS: atom_id res chain seq x y z
N MET A 1 24.20 -15.11 -49.67
CA MET A 1 24.97 -13.89 -49.35
C MET A 1 24.28 -13.33 -48.13
N ASP A 2 24.98 -13.28 -47.01
CA ASP A 2 24.45 -12.59 -45.84
C ASP A 2 24.52 -11.09 -46.15
N GLU A 3 23.36 -10.43 -46.27
CA GLU A 3 23.25 -9.06 -46.83
C GLU A 3 23.95 -8.01 -45.95
N GLU A 4 24.21 -8.32 -44.67
CA GLU A 4 24.91 -7.43 -43.74
C GLU A 4 26.44 -7.59 -43.73
N THR A 5 26.99 -8.73 -44.14
CA THR A 5 28.42 -9.05 -43.90
C THR A 5 29.25 -9.28 -45.15
N ASP A 6 28.65 -9.26 -46.36
CA ASP A 6 29.31 -9.57 -47.65
C ASP A 6 30.04 -10.93 -47.65
N MET A 7 29.68 -11.83 -46.72
CA MET A 7 30.28 -13.15 -46.57
C MET A 7 29.50 -14.20 -47.36
N VAL A 8 30.23 -15.03 -48.10
CA VAL A 8 29.71 -16.26 -48.69
C VAL A 8 29.88 -17.41 -47.70
N THR A 9 28.78 -17.93 -47.18
CA THR A 9 28.77 -19.11 -46.30
C THR A 9 29.10 -20.36 -47.12
N LYS A 10 30.19 -21.03 -46.75
CA LYS A 10 30.68 -22.29 -47.33
C LYS A 10 30.24 -23.49 -46.49
N ASN A 11 30.43 -23.40 -45.18
CA ASN A 11 30.01 -24.41 -44.20
C ASN A 11 29.61 -23.76 -42.88
N ILE A 12 28.81 -24.48 -42.09
CA ILE A 12 28.28 -24.03 -40.80
C ILE A 12 28.21 -25.20 -39.83
N LEU A 13 28.57 -24.95 -38.57
CA LEU A 13 28.36 -25.86 -37.46
C LEU A 13 27.59 -25.11 -36.38
N SER A 14 26.45 -25.68 -35.98
CA SER A 14 25.58 -25.11 -34.96
C SER A 14 25.36 -26.10 -33.84
N VAL A 15 25.52 -25.66 -32.60
CA VAL A 15 25.24 -26.47 -31.40
C VAL A 15 24.35 -25.68 -30.43
N PRO A 16 23.42 -26.34 -29.72
CA PRO A 16 22.54 -25.67 -28.79
C PRO A 16 23.28 -25.22 -27.54
N ILE A 17 22.93 -24.04 -27.03
CA ILE A 17 23.20 -23.66 -25.64
C ILE A 17 22.04 -24.18 -24.80
N GLN A 18 22.29 -25.12 -23.90
CA GLN A 18 21.24 -25.77 -23.13
C GLN A 18 21.60 -25.88 -21.65
N THR A 19 20.60 -25.68 -20.80
CA THR A 19 20.66 -26.04 -19.39
C THR A 19 20.15 -27.49 -19.22
N GLN A 20 20.09 -27.97 -17.98
CA GLN A 20 19.49 -29.29 -17.70
C GLN A 20 18.02 -29.38 -18.13
N ASP A 21 17.30 -28.25 -18.12
CA ASP A 21 15.85 -28.24 -18.28
C ASP A 21 15.39 -27.85 -19.69
N ARG A 22 16.20 -27.07 -20.44
CA ARG A 22 15.82 -26.57 -21.77
C ARG A 22 16.99 -26.02 -22.59
N ILE A 23 16.76 -25.89 -23.90
CA ILE A 23 17.60 -25.11 -24.81
C ILE A 23 17.29 -23.62 -24.62
N ILE A 24 18.34 -22.81 -24.39
CA ILE A 24 18.25 -21.36 -24.15
C ILE A 24 18.83 -20.53 -25.30
N GLY A 25 19.47 -21.17 -26.28
CA GLY A 25 20.03 -20.51 -27.45
C GLY A 25 20.76 -21.48 -28.38
N VAL A 26 21.43 -20.94 -29.39
CA VAL A 26 22.27 -21.70 -30.34
C VAL A 26 23.55 -20.90 -30.59
N VAL A 27 24.69 -21.58 -30.63
CA VAL A 27 25.93 -21.02 -31.16
C VAL A 27 26.16 -21.60 -32.54
N ALA A 28 26.39 -20.73 -33.52
CA ALA A 28 26.80 -21.11 -34.86
C ALA A 28 28.19 -20.56 -35.15
N VAL A 29 29.02 -21.40 -35.76
CA VAL A 29 30.30 -20.99 -36.36
C VAL A 29 30.22 -21.25 -37.86
N VAL A 30 30.71 -20.30 -38.65
CA VAL A 30 30.63 -20.32 -40.11
C VAL A 30 32.02 -20.25 -40.73
N ASN A 31 32.17 -20.87 -41.90
CA ASN A 31 33.39 -20.80 -42.71
C ASN A 31 34.65 -21.28 -41.98
N LYS A 32 34.74 -22.59 -41.71
CA LYS A 32 35.97 -23.22 -41.22
C LYS A 32 37.13 -22.85 -42.15
N LEU A 33 38.25 -22.44 -41.57
CA LEU A 33 39.42 -21.97 -42.33
C LEU A 33 40.00 -23.05 -43.26
N HIS A 34 39.98 -24.30 -42.80
CA HIS A 34 40.51 -25.45 -43.53
C HIS A 34 39.59 -26.67 -43.37
N GLY A 35 39.22 -27.28 -44.50
CA GLY A 35 38.38 -28.47 -44.54
C GLY A 35 36.92 -28.23 -44.12
N GLU A 36 36.23 -29.33 -43.86
CA GLU A 36 34.86 -29.33 -43.34
C GLU A 36 34.86 -29.47 -41.81
N PHE A 37 33.75 -29.07 -41.19
CA PHE A 37 33.53 -29.35 -39.77
C PHE A 37 33.44 -30.86 -39.54
N ASP A 38 34.16 -31.35 -38.53
CA ASP A 38 34.16 -32.75 -38.14
C ASP A 38 33.60 -32.93 -36.71
N THR A 39 33.57 -34.18 -36.24
CA THR A 39 33.03 -34.52 -34.92
C THR A 39 33.83 -33.86 -33.79
N THR A 40 35.13 -33.65 -33.96
CA THR A 40 35.99 -32.98 -32.97
C THR A 40 35.59 -31.51 -32.80
N ASP A 41 35.28 -30.83 -33.91
CA ASP A 41 34.79 -29.44 -33.85
C ASP A 41 33.44 -29.35 -33.13
N MET A 42 32.54 -30.30 -33.42
CA MET A 42 31.24 -30.38 -32.76
C MET A 42 31.37 -30.62 -31.27
N GLU A 43 32.24 -31.55 -30.85
CA GLU A 43 32.52 -31.83 -29.44
C GLU A 43 33.13 -30.61 -28.73
N LEU A 44 34.10 -29.95 -29.36
CA LEU A 44 34.71 -28.75 -28.82
C LEU A 44 33.68 -27.63 -28.63
N LEU A 45 32.87 -27.34 -29.65
CA LEU A 45 31.84 -26.30 -29.57
C LEU A 45 30.75 -26.68 -28.56
N SER A 46 30.44 -27.97 -28.42
CA SER A 46 29.51 -28.49 -27.40
C SER A 46 30.04 -28.30 -25.98
N MET A 47 31.34 -28.48 -25.75
CA MET A 47 31.96 -28.20 -24.44
C MET A 47 31.93 -26.70 -24.11
N VAL A 48 32.20 -25.85 -25.10
CA VAL A 48 32.12 -24.39 -24.94
C VAL A 48 30.69 -23.97 -24.58
N THR A 49 29.70 -24.43 -25.35
CA THR A 49 28.28 -24.11 -25.09
C THR A 49 27.79 -24.62 -23.73
N SER A 50 28.25 -25.79 -23.30
CA SER A 50 27.97 -26.32 -21.96
C SER A 50 28.52 -25.43 -20.83
N THR A 51 29.69 -24.82 -21.05
CA THR A 51 30.35 -23.94 -20.05
C THR A 51 29.67 -22.58 -19.94
N ILE A 52 29.17 -22.03 -21.06
CA ILE A 52 28.55 -20.69 -21.10
C ILE A 52 27.05 -20.70 -20.82
N ALA A 53 26.37 -21.86 -20.87
CA ALA A 53 24.93 -21.95 -20.70
C ALA A 53 24.42 -21.37 -19.37
N LEU A 54 25.02 -21.78 -18.25
CA LEU A 54 24.64 -21.29 -16.92
C LEU A 54 24.91 -19.78 -16.73
N PRO A 55 26.09 -19.23 -17.08
CA PRO A 55 26.33 -17.79 -17.03
C PRO A 55 25.35 -16.96 -17.87
N ILE A 56 25.00 -17.40 -19.08
CA ILE A 56 24.05 -16.71 -19.95
C ILE A 56 22.67 -16.67 -19.30
N GLU A 57 22.19 -17.82 -18.82
CA GLU A 57 20.89 -17.92 -18.18
C GLU A 57 20.82 -17.11 -16.89
N ASN A 58 21.87 -17.14 -16.07
CA ASN A 58 21.96 -16.34 -14.85
C ASN A 58 21.94 -14.84 -15.16
N THR A 59 22.59 -14.40 -16.24
CA THR A 59 22.59 -12.99 -16.65
C THR A 59 21.17 -12.57 -17.02
N ARG A 60 20.48 -13.37 -17.84
CA ARG A 60 19.08 -13.13 -18.23
C ARG A 60 18.14 -13.04 -17.02
N ILE A 61 18.22 -14.00 -16.10
CA ILE A 61 17.40 -14.02 -14.87
C ILE A 61 17.71 -12.78 -14.01
N ASN A 62 18.98 -12.42 -13.85
CA ASN A 62 19.35 -11.24 -13.06
C ASN A 62 18.85 -9.93 -13.69
N GLU A 63 18.86 -9.82 -15.01
CA GLU A 63 18.31 -8.65 -15.72
C GLU A 63 16.80 -8.54 -15.53
N GLU A 64 16.07 -9.66 -15.67
CA GLU A 64 14.64 -9.73 -15.41
C GLU A 64 14.32 -9.35 -13.97
N LEU A 65 15.07 -9.89 -13.00
CA LEU A 65 14.92 -9.58 -11.59
C LEU A 65 15.17 -8.09 -11.31
N ARG A 66 16.24 -7.51 -11.88
CA ARG A 66 16.54 -6.07 -11.75
C ARG A 66 15.44 -5.21 -12.34
N LYS A 67 14.88 -5.61 -13.49
CA LYS A 67 13.75 -4.92 -14.11
C LYS A 67 12.52 -4.94 -13.21
N SER A 68 12.12 -6.11 -12.71
CA SER A 68 11.00 -6.24 -11.78
C SER A 68 11.22 -5.45 -10.48
N PHE A 69 12.42 -5.46 -9.91
CA PHE A 69 12.74 -4.63 -8.75
C PHE A 69 12.60 -3.13 -9.03
N LYS A 70 13.03 -2.66 -10.21
CA LYS A 70 12.90 -1.25 -10.62
C LYS A 70 11.43 -0.85 -10.77
N GLU A 71 10.61 -1.73 -11.37
CA GLU A 71 9.17 -1.54 -11.52
C GLU A 71 8.48 -1.47 -10.15
N LEU A 72 8.74 -2.44 -9.27
CA LEU A 72 8.23 -2.46 -7.90
C LEU A 72 8.62 -1.20 -7.11
N LYS A 73 9.87 -0.77 -7.22
CA LYS A 73 10.34 0.46 -6.55
C LYS A 73 9.62 1.70 -7.07
N THR A 74 9.38 1.76 -8.38
CA THR A 74 8.65 2.87 -9.01
C THR A 74 7.19 2.89 -8.56
N LEU A 75 6.53 1.73 -8.59
CA LEU A 75 5.16 1.56 -8.12
C LEU A 75 5.02 1.92 -6.64
N ASN A 76 5.96 1.46 -5.80
CA ASN A 76 5.92 1.78 -4.37
C ASN A 76 6.10 3.29 -4.12
N ARG A 77 6.98 3.96 -4.87
CA ARG A 77 7.11 5.43 -4.82
C ARG A 77 5.83 6.15 -5.26
N ALA A 78 5.19 5.68 -6.33
CA ALA A 78 3.94 6.23 -6.80
C ALA A 78 2.83 6.06 -5.74
N LYS A 79 2.73 4.87 -5.14
CA LYS A 79 1.82 4.58 -4.02
C LYS A 79 2.06 5.54 -2.85
N ASP A 80 3.30 5.67 -2.39
CA ASP A 80 3.65 6.54 -1.26
C ASP A 80 3.35 8.02 -1.57
N LYS A 81 3.54 8.46 -2.82
CA LYS A 81 3.19 9.82 -3.26
C LYS A 81 1.69 10.06 -3.25
N VAL A 82 0.89 9.13 -3.77
CA VAL A 82 -0.58 9.24 -3.77
C VAL A 82 -1.11 9.30 -2.35
N ILE A 83 -0.65 8.42 -1.45
CA ILE A 83 -1.14 8.41 -0.06
C ILE A 83 -0.77 9.72 0.66
N ASN A 84 0.48 10.19 0.54
CA ASN A 84 0.90 11.47 1.13
C ASN A 84 0.06 12.65 0.62
N HIS A 85 -0.19 12.68 -0.69
CA HIS A 85 -0.97 13.76 -1.32
C HIS A 85 -2.41 13.78 -0.80
N LEU A 86 -3.09 12.63 -0.81
CA LEU A 86 -4.46 12.50 -0.32
C LEU A 86 -4.57 12.87 1.16
N ALA A 87 -3.62 12.44 1.98
CA ALA A 87 -3.59 12.80 3.40
C ALA A 87 -3.52 14.34 3.58
N HIS A 88 -2.61 15.01 2.90
CA HIS A 88 -2.50 16.47 2.98
C HIS A 88 -3.75 17.19 2.44
N GLU A 89 -4.35 16.71 1.35
CA GLU A 89 -5.54 17.34 0.76
C GLU A 89 -6.78 17.22 1.64
N LEU A 90 -6.89 16.19 2.49
CA LEU A 90 -8.00 16.05 3.44
C LEU A 90 -7.91 17.03 4.62
N LYS A 91 -6.71 17.47 5.00
CA LYS A 91 -6.52 18.33 6.18
C LYS A 91 -7.29 19.66 6.07
N THR A 92 -7.19 20.32 4.91
CA THR A 92 -7.81 21.62 4.66
C THR A 92 -9.35 21.56 4.76
N PRO A 93 -10.08 20.73 3.99
CA PRO A 93 -11.53 20.68 4.05
C PRO A 93 -12.03 20.24 5.44
N VAL A 94 -11.36 19.29 6.10
CA VAL A 94 -11.77 18.84 7.44
C VAL A 94 -11.57 19.93 8.49
N SER A 95 -10.48 20.71 8.40
CA SER A 95 -10.26 21.86 9.28
C SER A 95 -11.34 22.93 9.08
N VAL A 96 -11.71 23.23 7.84
CA VAL A 96 -12.79 24.17 7.52
C VAL A 96 -14.13 23.68 8.07
N LEU A 97 -14.49 22.41 7.85
CA LEU A 97 -15.71 21.82 8.39
C LEU A 97 -15.74 21.86 9.92
N SER A 98 -14.59 21.62 10.58
CA SER A 98 -14.47 21.65 12.04
C SER A 98 -14.68 23.06 12.58
N ALA A 99 -14.10 24.06 11.92
CA ALA A 99 -14.32 25.47 12.25
C ALA A 99 -15.79 25.87 12.06
N SER A 100 -16.39 25.52 10.92
CA SER A 100 -17.80 25.78 10.63
C SER A 100 -18.73 25.15 11.67
N MET A 101 -18.51 23.89 12.04
CA MET A 101 -19.30 23.21 13.05
C MET A 101 -19.15 23.85 14.44
N THR A 102 -17.95 24.30 14.77
CA THR A 102 -17.69 25.06 16.01
C THR A 102 -18.45 26.39 16.02
N LEU A 103 -18.48 27.11 14.89
CA LEU A 103 -19.23 28.36 14.76
C LEU A 103 -20.74 28.15 14.85
N ILE A 104 -21.26 27.09 14.20
CA ILE A 104 -22.68 26.71 14.28
C ILE A 104 -23.07 26.42 15.74
N SER A 105 -22.28 25.60 16.43
CA SER A 105 -22.49 25.29 17.85
C SER A 105 -22.52 26.55 18.73
N LYS A 106 -21.54 27.45 18.57
CA LYS A 106 -21.52 28.74 19.28
C LYS A 106 -22.75 29.60 18.99
N LYS A 107 -23.19 29.68 17.73
CA LYS A 107 -24.32 30.52 17.33
C LYS A 107 -25.65 29.98 17.85
N LEU A 108 -25.85 28.66 17.83
CA LEU A 108 -27.04 28.01 18.39
C LEU A 108 -27.11 28.21 19.91
N ASN A 109 -25.99 28.08 20.61
CA ASN A 109 -25.91 28.37 22.04
C ASN A 109 -26.27 29.83 22.36
N ALA A 110 -25.79 30.78 21.56
CA ALA A 110 -26.13 32.19 21.72
C ALA A 110 -27.62 32.50 21.46
N MET A 111 -28.31 31.69 20.65
CA MET A 111 -29.74 31.79 20.38
C MET A 111 -30.63 31.09 21.42
N GLY A 112 -30.04 30.46 22.45
CA GLY A 112 -30.79 29.63 23.40
C GLY A 112 -31.35 28.34 22.77
N MET A 113 -30.81 27.92 21.61
CA MET A 113 -31.19 26.70 20.90
C MET A 113 -30.31 25.50 21.29
N ASN A 114 -29.89 25.45 22.55
CA ASN A 114 -29.04 24.43 23.15
C ASN A 114 -29.85 23.25 23.69
N SER A 115 -30.75 22.72 22.86
CA SER A 115 -31.46 21.48 23.20
C SER A 115 -30.49 20.28 23.11
N ASN A 116 -30.57 19.35 24.07
CA ASN A 116 -29.76 18.11 24.08
C ASN A 116 -29.66 17.41 22.71
N PRO A 117 -30.72 17.30 21.88
CA PRO A 117 -30.62 16.65 20.57
C PRO A 117 -29.68 17.36 19.60
N VAL A 118 -29.74 18.70 19.53
CA VAL A 118 -28.92 19.50 18.60
C VAL A 118 -27.46 19.47 19.04
N GLU A 119 -27.21 19.57 20.35
CA GLU A 119 -25.87 19.45 20.92
C GLU A 119 -25.25 18.06 20.66
N ASN A 120 -26.05 16.99 20.80
CA ASN A 120 -25.59 15.62 20.51
C ASN A 120 -25.21 15.43 19.02
N ILE A 121 -25.99 15.99 18.08
CA ILE A 121 -25.68 15.95 16.64
C ILE A 121 -24.35 16.65 16.35
N LEU A 122 -24.17 17.88 16.86
CA LEU A 122 -22.95 18.67 16.63
C LEU A 122 -21.72 17.99 17.24
N ASN A 123 -21.86 17.47 18.46
CA ASN A 123 -20.80 16.73 19.15
C ASN A 123 -20.40 15.46 18.37
N ARG A 124 -21.36 14.72 17.79
CA ARG A 124 -21.05 13.59 16.90
C ARG A 124 -20.31 14.03 15.63
N GLY A 125 -20.77 15.11 15.00
CA GLY A 125 -20.10 15.66 13.82
C GLY A 125 -18.66 16.05 14.12
N GLN A 126 -18.42 16.76 15.22
CA GLN A 126 -17.07 17.16 15.66
C GLN A 126 -16.17 15.94 15.94
N ARG A 127 -16.70 14.90 16.62
CA ARG A 127 -15.94 13.66 16.83
C ARG A 127 -15.57 12.97 15.52
N ASN A 128 -16.46 12.92 14.54
CA ASN A 128 -16.18 12.32 13.24
C ASN A 128 -15.12 13.09 12.46
N LEU A 129 -15.20 14.43 12.42
CA LEU A 129 -14.16 15.26 11.79
C LEU A 129 -12.80 15.10 12.48
N GLN A 130 -12.79 15.07 13.82
CA GLN A 130 -11.58 14.83 14.60
C GLN A 130 -10.95 13.47 14.27
N ARG A 131 -11.75 12.41 14.17
CA ARG A 131 -11.27 11.07 13.75
C ARG A 131 -10.65 11.10 12.36
N ILE A 132 -11.24 11.82 11.40
CA ILE A 132 -10.70 11.92 10.04
C ILE A 132 -9.32 12.62 10.06
N LEU A 133 -9.17 13.71 10.84
CA LEU A 133 -7.86 14.36 11.01
C LEU A 133 -6.84 13.41 11.61
N GLU A 134 -7.19 12.67 12.65
CA GLU A 134 -6.24 11.74 13.28
C GLU A 134 -5.85 10.57 12.37
N ILE A 135 -6.79 10.03 11.57
CA ILE A 135 -6.49 9.02 10.55
C ILE A 135 -5.51 9.60 9.53
N GLN A 136 -5.73 10.84 9.10
CA GLN A 136 -4.83 11.54 8.18
C GLN A 136 -3.41 11.66 8.76
N TYR A 137 -3.26 12.01 10.05
CA TYR A 137 -1.96 12.04 10.72
C TYR A 137 -1.31 10.66 10.85
N GLU A 138 -2.08 9.63 11.18
CA GLU A 138 -1.55 8.26 11.28
C GLU A 138 -1.09 7.72 9.92
N VAL A 139 -1.83 8.04 8.85
CA VAL A 139 -1.44 7.68 7.49
C VAL A 139 -0.13 8.36 7.10
N GLU A 140 0.07 9.63 7.46
CA GLU A 140 1.35 10.32 7.29
C GLU A 140 2.49 9.70 8.11
N ASP A 141 2.23 9.28 9.35
CA ASP A 141 3.22 8.64 10.23
C ASP A 141 3.57 7.21 9.78
N LEU A 142 2.61 6.47 9.25
CA LEU A 142 2.82 5.18 8.58
C LEU A 142 3.78 5.29 7.41
N LEU A 143 3.62 6.33 6.58
CA LEU A 143 4.54 6.61 5.47
C LEU A 143 5.95 6.97 5.97
N ARG A 144 6.07 7.43 7.22
CA ARG A 144 7.36 7.68 7.91
C ARG A 144 7.90 6.46 8.68
N LYS A 145 7.29 5.28 8.53
CA LYS A 145 7.70 3.99 9.14
C LYS A 145 7.67 3.94 10.68
N LYS A 146 6.75 4.62 11.34
CA LYS A 146 6.52 4.39 12.78
C LYS A 146 5.63 3.16 13.01
N GLU A 147 5.92 2.40 14.07
CA GLU A 147 5.20 1.16 14.41
C GLU A 147 3.69 1.38 14.54
N PHE A 148 2.94 0.54 13.84
CA PHE A 148 1.49 0.59 13.80
C PHE A 148 0.91 -0.26 14.92
N LYS A 149 0.25 0.36 15.91
CA LYS A 149 -0.36 -0.38 17.01
C LYS A 149 -1.82 -0.73 16.66
N ALA A 150 -2.05 -2.00 16.29
CA ALA A 150 -3.36 -2.55 15.90
C ALA A 150 -4.52 -2.22 16.87
N TYR A 151 -4.21 -2.00 18.15
CA TYR A 151 -5.17 -1.58 19.18
C TYR A 151 -5.89 -0.26 18.86
N HIS A 152 -5.20 0.72 18.28
CA HIS A 152 -5.79 2.03 17.99
C HIS A 152 -6.91 1.94 16.94
N ILE A 153 -6.79 1.05 15.95
CA ILE A 153 -7.82 0.82 14.94
C ILE A 153 -9.06 0.19 15.56
N LEU A 154 -8.89 -0.82 16.41
CA LEU A 154 -10.00 -1.52 17.04
C LEU A 154 -10.83 -0.58 17.92
N SER A 155 -10.15 0.23 18.74
CA SER A 155 -10.83 1.24 19.56
C SER A 155 -11.62 2.25 18.71
N ARG A 156 -11.09 2.64 17.54
CA ARG A 156 -11.77 3.55 16.61
C ARG A 156 -12.99 2.96 15.94
N LEU A 157 -12.91 1.71 15.49
CA LEU A 157 -14.04 1.02 14.87
C LEU A 157 -15.21 0.89 15.85
N LEU A 158 -14.92 0.56 17.12
CA LEU A 158 -15.92 0.52 18.18
C LEU A 158 -16.58 1.87 18.41
N ASP A 159 -15.78 2.94 18.42
CA ASP A 159 -16.24 4.31 18.57
C ASP A 159 -17.13 4.77 17.42
N ALA A 160 -16.81 4.36 16.18
CA ALA A 160 -17.62 4.62 14.99
C ALA A 160 -18.94 3.84 15.03
N CYS A 161 -18.89 2.53 15.35
CA CYS A 161 -20.09 1.71 15.52
C CYS A 161 -21.02 2.28 16.60
N ARG A 162 -20.47 2.79 17.71
CA ARG A 162 -21.27 3.45 18.76
C ARG A 162 -22.00 4.68 18.21
N ASP A 163 -21.31 5.56 17.48
CA ASP A 163 -21.92 6.78 16.96
C ASP A 163 -22.99 6.46 15.91
N GLU A 164 -22.77 5.46 15.05
CA GLU A 164 -23.74 4.99 14.05
C GLU A 164 -25.00 4.40 14.71
N LEU A 165 -24.82 3.51 15.69
CA LEU A 165 -25.93 2.96 16.46
C LEU A 165 -26.73 4.05 17.16
N THR A 166 -26.06 5.07 17.71
CA THR A 166 -26.74 6.21 18.34
C THR A 166 -27.57 7.00 17.33
N SER A 167 -27.07 7.16 16.10
CA SER A 167 -27.79 7.84 15.01
C SER A 167 -29.04 7.07 14.58
N LEU A 168 -28.93 5.75 14.40
CA LEU A 168 -30.06 4.90 14.01
C LEU A 168 -31.15 4.87 15.08
N ILE A 169 -30.79 4.79 16.37
CA ILE A 169 -31.77 4.75 17.46
C ILE A 169 -32.52 6.09 17.55
N GLU A 170 -31.85 7.23 17.36
CA GLU A 170 -32.50 8.55 17.36
C GLU A 170 -33.43 8.78 16.15
N LEU A 171 -33.18 8.10 15.01
CA LEU A 171 -34.04 8.16 13.83
C LEU A 171 -35.30 7.29 13.97
N GLU A 172 -35.21 6.15 14.64
CA GLU A 172 -36.33 5.21 14.78
C GLU A 172 -37.16 5.39 16.05
N THR A 173 -36.65 6.09 17.07
CA THR A 173 -37.36 6.27 18.34
C THR A 173 -37.57 7.74 18.67
N GLU A 174 -38.84 8.17 18.78
CA GLU A 174 -39.19 9.46 19.41
C GLU A 174 -38.93 9.46 20.93
N ASN A 175 -38.61 8.28 21.49
CA ASN A 175 -38.47 8.06 22.92
C ASN A 175 -37.01 8.18 23.40
N LYS A 176 -36.64 9.41 23.80
CA LYS A 176 -35.30 9.79 24.28
C LYS A 176 -34.76 8.93 25.42
N ASP A 177 -35.63 8.39 26.28
CA ASP A 177 -35.22 7.61 27.44
C ASP A 177 -34.48 6.33 27.05
N ILE A 178 -34.81 5.73 25.89
CA ILE A 178 -34.18 4.50 25.41
C ILE A 178 -32.75 4.78 24.92
N VAL A 179 -32.56 5.86 24.16
CA VAL A 179 -31.24 6.31 23.68
C VAL A 179 -30.30 6.56 24.86
N GLU A 180 -30.79 7.28 25.88
CA GLU A 180 -30.00 7.70 27.04
C GLU A 180 -29.63 6.51 27.95
N ASN A 181 -30.52 5.51 28.05
CA ASN A 181 -30.25 4.26 28.78
C ASN A 181 -29.19 3.40 28.08
N ILE A 182 -29.28 3.27 26.75
CA ILE A 182 -28.32 2.50 25.94
C ILE A 182 -26.94 3.18 25.97
N HIS A 183 -26.89 4.50 25.81
CA HIS A 183 -25.64 5.26 25.86
C HIS A 183 -24.96 5.14 27.23
N THR A 184 -25.73 5.23 28.33
CA THR A 184 -25.21 5.05 29.69
C THR A 184 -24.68 3.63 29.93
N ARG A 185 -25.37 2.59 29.42
CA ARG A 185 -24.89 1.20 29.53
C ARG A 185 -23.62 0.95 28.73
N LEU A 186 -23.54 1.45 27.50
CA LEU A 186 -22.34 1.34 26.65
C LEU A 186 -21.13 2.04 27.30
N LYS A 187 -21.32 3.24 27.86
CA LYS A 187 -20.24 3.95 28.60
C LYS A 187 -19.79 3.19 29.85
N LYS A 188 -20.70 2.52 30.57
CA LYS A 188 -20.36 1.71 31.76
C LYS A 188 -19.61 0.43 31.42
N GLN A 189 -19.90 -0.19 30.27
CA GLN A 189 -19.26 -1.44 29.83
C GLN A 189 -17.98 -1.23 29.03
N ALA A 190 -17.77 -0.06 28.40
CA ALA A 190 -16.56 0.22 27.64
C ALA A 190 -15.25 -0.02 28.43
N PRO A 191 -15.11 0.42 29.70
CA PRO A 191 -13.90 0.17 30.50
C PRO A 191 -13.70 -1.31 30.89
N SER A 192 -14.78 -2.10 30.96
CA SER A 192 -14.70 -3.53 31.32
C SER A 192 -14.35 -4.43 30.12
N ILE A 193 -14.61 -3.95 28.89
CA ILE A 193 -14.30 -4.67 27.65
C ILE A 193 -12.89 -4.29 27.14
N PHE A 194 -12.46 -3.04 27.37
CA PHE A 194 -11.10 -2.55 27.05
C PHE A 194 -10.51 -1.75 28.21
N PRO A 195 -9.86 -2.41 29.17
CA PRO A 195 -9.25 -1.73 30.30
C PRO A 195 -7.90 -1.19 29.83
N LEU A 196 -7.75 0.12 29.64
CA LEU A 196 -6.53 0.89 29.96
C LEU A 196 -6.70 2.37 29.60
N LYS A 197 -6.64 3.21 30.64
CA LYS A 197 -6.37 4.65 30.56
C LYS A 197 -5.01 4.85 29.89
N PHE A 198 -4.93 5.68 28.87
CA PHE A 198 -3.68 6.35 28.54
C PHE A 198 -3.66 7.72 29.22
N SER A 199 -2.88 7.79 30.29
CA SER A 199 -2.20 9.02 30.71
C SER A 199 -1.42 9.52 29.50
N ILE A 200 -1.77 10.70 29.01
CA ILE A 200 -0.97 11.41 28.01
C ILE A 200 0.30 11.84 28.75
N SER A 201 1.38 11.09 28.57
CA SER A 201 2.73 11.59 28.85
C SER A 201 3.01 12.70 27.85
N SER A 202 3.14 13.92 28.33
CA SER A 202 3.72 15.04 27.59
C SER A 202 5.12 14.65 27.09
N PRO A 203 5.48 14.93 25.83
CA PRO A 203 6.89 14.97 25.47
C PRO A 203 7.46 16.30 25.98
N GLU A 204 8.18 16.22 27.10
CA GLU A 204 9.24 17.19 27.40
C GLU A 204 10.44 16.92 26.48
N ALA A 205 11.02 18.03 26.00
CA ALA A 205 12.30 18.20 25.28
C ALA A 205 12.39 17.73 23.82
#